data_AF-A0ABC9SCS0-F1
#
_entry.id   AF-A0ABC9SCS0-F1
#
_cell.length_a   1.000
_cell.length_b   1.000
_cell.length_c   1.000
_cell.angle_alpha   90.00
_cell.angle_beta   90.00
_cell.angle_gamma   90.00
#
_symmetry.space_group_name_H-M   'P 1'
#
loop_
_entity.id
_entity.type
_entity.pdbx_description
1 polymer ?
#
loop_
_entity_poly.entity_id
_entity_poly.type
_entity_poly.pdbx_seq_one_letter_code
_entity_poly.pdbx_strand_id
1 'polypeptide(L)'
;MVLVVLVIGMVARTTLPGAFTIQSSSPKLKIGSITLYVKSSREGKEGFPTFFLFMKNEDDSKETRFPDTSWNFKILLNSKDGINCVNTIWNIPQKTLYPGKIEFARFRLSDDAIDSLPPDCKTKSFENFLERIFRKVHSQSDLKLVLIISHKEGQKFLSIENL
;
A
#
# COMPACT_ATOMS: atom_id res chain seq x y z
N MET A 1 -21.80 4.75 31.88
CA MET A 1 -21.23 5.56 30.78
C MET A 1 -20.83 4.65 29.61
N VAL A 2 -21.80 4.18 28.82
CA VAL A 2 -21.56 3.29 27.66
C VAL A 2 -22.15 3.89 26.37
N LEU A 3 -22.84 5.04 26.47
CA LEU A 3 -23.55 5.65 25.35
C LEU A 3 -22.70 6.61 24.50
N VAL A 4 -21.64 7.20 25.07
CA VAL A 4 -20.89 8.28 24.39
C VAL A 4 -19.89 7.74 23.36
N VAL A 5 -19.37 6.53 23.53
CA VAL A 5 -18.37 5.94 22.62
C VAL A 5 -19.00 5.44 21.31
N LEU A 6 -20.31 5.16 21.31
CA LEU A 6 -21.00 4.58 20.15
C LEU A 6 -21.41 5.64 19.11
N VAL A 7 -21.56 6.90 19.53
CA VAL A 7 -22.01 7.99 18.63
C VAL A 7 -20.86 8.54 17.78
N ILE A 8 -19.63 8.59 18.29
CA ILE A 8 -18.47 9.09 17.51
C ILE A 8 -18.10 8.14 16.37
N GLY A 9 -18.30 6.81 16.55
CA GLY A 9 -18.04 5.81 15.51
C GLY A 9 -19.00 5.90 14.30
N MET A 10 -20.19 6.49 14.46
CA MET A 10 -21.17 6.65 13.38
C MET A 10 -21.02 7.96 12.59
N VAL A 11 -20.53 9.04 13.22
CA VAL A 11 -20.41 10.35 12.54
C VAL A 11 -19.22 10.38 11.57
N ALA A 12 -18.15 9.62 11.82
CA ALA A 12 -17.02 9.53 10.89
C ALA A 12 -17.31 8.69 9.63
N ARG A 13 -18.34 7.84 9.64
CA ARG A 13 -18.73 7.03 8.47
C ARG A 13 -19.69 7.74 7.51
N THR A 14 -20.32 8.83 7.94
CA THR A 14 -21.44 9.44 7.19
C THR A 14 -21.04 10.62 6.32
N THR A 15 -19.83 11.17 6.45
CA THR A 15 -19.43 12.33 5.63
C THR A 15 -18.65 11.99 4.36
N LEU A 16 -18.06 10.78 4.22
CA LEU A 16 -17.47 10.30 2.96
C LEU A 16 -17.58 8.76 2.82
N PRO A 17 -18.76 8.18 2.48
CA PRO A 17 -18.95 6.73 2.38
C PRO A 17 -18.31 6.07 1.14
N GLY A 18 -17.44 6.77 0.40
CA GLY A 18 -16.91 6.31 -0.89
C GLY A 18 -15.42 6.56 -1.14
N ALA A 19 -14.65 7.05 -0.15
CA ALA A 19 -13.27 7.48 -0.38
C ALA A 19 -12.21 6.36 -0.31
N PHE A 20 -12.55 5.15 0.16
CA PHE A 20 -11.60 4.03 0.33
C PHE A 20 -12.17 2.73 -0.25
N THR A 21 -12.33 2.65 -1.57
CA THR A 21 -13.13 1.58 -2.20
C THR A 21 -12.38 0.32 -2.61
N ILE A 22 -11.04 0.28 -2.59
CA ILE A 22 -10.28 -0.96 -2.88
C ILE A 22 -9.05 -0.99 -1.97
N GLN A 23 -9.00 -1.96 -1.05
CA GLN A 23 -7.83 -2.25 -0.23
C GLN A 23 -7.39 -3.69 -0.49
N SER A 24 -6.28 -3.86 -1.20
CA SER A 24 -5.64 -5.17 -1.37
C SER A 24 -4.49 -5.29 -0.39
N SER A 25 -4.22 -6.49 0.12
CA SER A 25 -3.19 -6.74 1.14
C SER A 25 -2.28 -7.88 0.71
N SER A 26 -0.99 -7.74 0.97
CA SER A 26 -0.06 -8.86 0.84
C SER A 26 -0.28 -9.86 1.98
N PRO A 27 0.20 -11.10 1.83
CA PRO A 27 0.45 -12.00 2.96
C PRO A 27 1.37 -11.33 4.00
N LYS A 28 1.27 -11.76 5.25
CA LYS A 28 2.16 -11.33 6.32
C LYS A 28 3.48 -12.09 6.23
N LEU A 29 4.58 -11.38 6.35
CA LEU A 29 5.94 -11.91 6.38
C LEU A 29 6.54 -11.65 7.75
N LYS A 30 6.93 -12.70 8.47
CA LYS A 30 7.61 -12.60 9.75
C LYS A 30 9.12 -12.74 9.55
N ILE A 31 9.90 -11.78 10.05
CA ILE A 31 11.36 -11.80 10.05
C ILE A 31 11.82 -11.49 11.48
N GLY A 32 12.35 -12.48 12.17
CA GLY A 32 12.64 -12.39 13.60
C GLY A 32 11.40 -12.02 14.41
N SER A 33 11.49 -10.94 15.20
CA SER A 33 10.39 -10.39 15.99
C SER A 33 9.49 -9.41 15.23
N ILE A 34 9.77 -9.12 13.95
CA ILE A 34 9.00 -8.14 13.18
C ILE A 34 8.11 -8.83 12.14
N THR A 35 6.83 -8.48 12.13
CA THR A 35 5.88 -8.86 11.07
C THR A 35 5.67 -7.70 10.12
N LEU A 36 5.83 -7.95 8.82
CA LEU A 36 5.68 -7.01 7.73
C LEU A 36 4.52 -7.41 6.83
N TYR A 37 3.74 -6.44 6.36
CA TYR A 37 2.77 -6.63 5.29
C TYR A 37 2.48 -5.30 4.61
N VAL A 38 2.15 -5.34 3.32
CA VAL A 38 1.80 -4.13 2.56
C VAL A 38 0.30 -4.14 2.28
N LYS A 39 -0.31 -2.96 2.33
CA LYS A 39 -1.64 -2.73 1.78
C LYS A 39 -1.60 -1.67 0.70
N SER A 40 -2.43 -1.82 -0.31
CA SER A 40 -2.77 -0.74 -1.24
C SER A 40 -4.05 -0.04 -0.81
N SER A 41 -4.18 1.22 -1.16
CA SER A 41 -5.41 1.98 -1.05
C SER A 41 -5.51 2.95 -2.22
N ARG A 42 -6.70 3.05 -2.80
CA ARG A 42 -7.02 4.07 -3.80
C ARG A 42 -7.89 5.15 -3.22
N GLU A 43 -7.60 6.38 -3.60
CA GLU A 43 -8.50 7.51 -3.44
C GLU A 43 -9.44 7.53 -4.65
N GLY A 44 -10.69 7.10 -4.45
CA GLY A 44 -11.67 6.93 -5.53
C GLY A 44 -11.45 5.70 -6.43
N LYS A 45 -12.17 5.65 -7.56
CA LYS A 45 -12.13 4.53 -8.52
C LYS A 45 -11.00 4.63 -9.56
N GLU A 46 -10.51 5.84 -9.82
CA GLU A 46 -9.58 6.15 -10.92
C GLU A 46 -8.19 6.61 -10.44
N GLY A 47 -7.99 6.75 -9.12
CA GLY A 47 -6.72 7.22 -8.54
C GLY A 47 -5.60 6.19 -8.56
N PHE A 48 -4.36 6.66 -8.74
CA PHE A 48 -3.16 5.83 -8.62
C PHE A 48 -3.03 5.27 -7.19
N PRO A 49 -2.70 3.98 -7.00
CA PRO A 49 -2.68 3.38 -5.68
C PRO A 49 -1.59 3.99 -4.78
N THR A 50 -1.96 4.32 -3.54
CA THR A 50 -1.04 4.56 -2.43
C THR A 50 -0.74 3.25 -1.73
N PHE A 51 0.50 3.03 -1.30
CA PHE A 51 0.92 1.83 -0.59
C PHE A 51 1.30 2.14 0.85
N PHE A 52 0.99 1.21 1.75
CA PHE A 52 1.27 1.30 3.17
C PHE A 52 1.99 0.04 3.62
N LEU A 53 3.26 0.17 4.02
CA LEU A 53 4.00 -0.92 4.66
C LEU A 53 3.70 -0.86 6.15
N PHE A 54 3.09 -1.92 6.68
CA PHE A 54 2.85 -2.10 8.10
C PHE A 54 3.97 -2.93 8.72
N MET A 55 4.42 -2.49 9.89
CA MET A 55 5.51 -3.08 10.65
C MET A 55 5.00 -3.31 12.07
N LYS A 56 4.87 -4.57 12.47
CA LYS A 56 4.42 -4.95 13.81
C LYS A 56 5.57 -5.57 14.58
N ASN A 57 5.78 -5.12 15.81
CA ASN A 57 6.63 -5.83 16.75
C ASN A 57 5.83 -6.94 17.43
N GLU A 58 6.27 -8.18 17.23
CA GLU A 58 5.70 -9.40 17.83
C GLU A 58 6.43 -9.78 19.13
N ASP A 59 7.45 -9.03 19.57
CA ASP A 59 8.00 -9.18 20.91
C ASP A 59 7.01 -8.65 21.96
N ASP A 60 6.87 -9.37 23.06
CA ASP A 60 5.93 -9.06 24.13
C ASP A 60 6.49 -8.05 25.15
N SER A 61 7.80 -7.76 25.12
CA SER A 61 8.49 -7.04 26.19
C SER A 61 9.51 -6.00 25.72
N LYS A 62 10.15 -6.19 24.56
CA LYS A 62 11.23 -5.32 24.07
C LYS A 62 10.77 -4.43 22.94
N GLU A 63 11.11 -3.15 23.04
CA GLU A 63 11.02 -2.25 21.89
C GLU A 63 12.13 -2.52 20.88
N THR A 64 11.85 -2.26 19.60
CA THR A 64 12.81 -2.45 18.51
C THR A 64 12.81 -1.24 17.59
N ARG A 65 13.99 -0.72 17.22
CA ARG A 65 14.11 0.35 16.22
C ARG A 65 14.16 -0.28 14.83
N PHE A 66 13.19 0.06 13.98
CA PHE A 66 13.03 -0.53 12.67
C PHE A 66 12.54 0.50 11.64
N PRO A 67 13.03 0.45 10.39
CA PRO A 67 14.22 -0.29 9.96
C PRO A 67 15.51 0.30 10.53
N ASP A 68 16.60 -0.48 10.54
CA ASP A 68 17.96 0.03 10.70
C ASP A 68 18.66 0.18 9.33
N THR A 69 19.91 0.61 9.32
CA THR A 69 20.68 0.90 8.10
C THR A 69 21.01 -0.33 7.24
N SER A 70 20.82 -1.54 7.77
CA SER A 70 21.03 -2.78 7.02
C SER A 70 19.81 -3.25 6.23
N TRP A 71 18.67 -2.56 6.39
CA TRP A 71 17.46 -2.85 5.63
C TRP A 71 17.37 -1.98 4.38
N ASN A 72 17.07 -2.60 3.25
CA ASN A 72 16.77 -1.91 1.99
C ASN A 72 15.42 -2.37 1.45
N PHE A 73 14.59 -1.40 1.08
CA PHE A 73 13.25 -1.64 0.56
C PHE A 73 13.15 -1.08 -0.84
N LYS A 74 12.72 -1.92 -1.77
CA LYS A 74 12.57 -1.55 -3.18
C LYS A 74 11.18 -1.89 -3.65
N ILE A 75 10.47 -0.90 -4.18
CA ILE A 75 9.12 -1.05 -4.68
C ILE A 75 9.16 -1.21 -6.20
N LEU A 76 8.50 -2.27 -6.65
CA LEU A 76 8.27 -2.58 -8.06
C LEU A 76 6.78 -2.59 -8.33
N LEU A 77 6.36 -1.86 -9.37
CA LEU A 77 5.01 -1.97 -9.93
C LEU A 77 5.14 -2.41 -11.37
N ASN A 78 4.46 -3.50 -11.71
CA ASN A 78 4.43 -4.02 -13.07
C ASN A 78 3.00 -4.07 -13.59
N SER A 79 2.83 -3.86 -14.89
CA SER A 79 1.58 -4.21 -15.58
C SER A 79 1.47 -5.73 -15.75
N LYS A 80 0.28 -6.21 -16.14
CA LYS A 80 0.03 -7.62 -16.47
C LYS A 80 0.93 -8.16 -17.57
N ASP A 81 1.29 -7.30 -18.52
CA ASP A 81 2.15 -7.62 -19.65
C ASP A 81 3.64 -7.59 -19.27
N GLY A 82 3.95 -7.41 -17.99
CA GLY A 82 5.32 -7.43 -17.45
C GLY A 82 6.08 -6.11 -17.63
N ILE A 83 5.40 -5.04 -18.06
CA ILE A 83 6.01 -3.71 -18.20
C ILE A 83 6.31 -3.16 -16.82
N ASN A 84 7.54 -2.71 -16.61
CA ASN A 84 7.97 -2.10 -15.36
C ASN A 84 7.49 -0.64 -15.29
N CYS A 85 6.49 -0.38 -14.45
CA CYS A 85 5.89 0.93 -14.25
C CYS A 85 6.65 1.76 -13.23
N VAL A 86 7.06 1.15 -12.14
CA VAL A 86 7.82 1.81 -11.07
C VAL A 86 8.88 0.87 -10.58
N ASN A 87 10.09 1.41 -10.43
CA ASN A 87 11.23 0.68 -9.91
C ASN A 87 12.09 1.64 -9.10
N THR A 88 11.80 1.76 -7.80
CA THR A 88 12.49 2.74 -6.97
C THR A 88 12.72 2.24 -5.55
N ILE A 89 13.66 2.88 -4.86
CA ILE A 89 13.94 2.63 -3.46
C ILE A 89 12.88 3.33 -2.62
N TRP A 90 12.28 2.60 -1.69
CA TRP A 90 11.37 3.17 -0.71
C TRP A 90 12.14 3.50 0.57
N ASN A 91 12.43 4.78 0.74
CA ASN A 91 13.06 5.31 1.94
C ASN A 91 12.06 5.27 3.11
N ILE A 92 12.09 4.20 3.89
CA ILE A 92 11.26 4.05 5.08
C ILE A 92 11.98 4.68 6.27
N PRO A 93 11.36 5.66 6.97
CA PRO A 93 11.97 6.29 8.12
C PRO A 93 12.08 5.28 9.28
N GLN A 94 13.19 5.33 10.00
CA GLN A 94 13.37 4.54 11.22
C GLN A 94 12.35 4.98 12.28
N LYS A 95 11.68 4.00 12.89
CA LYS A 95 10.70 4.18 13.95
C LYS A 95 10.99 3.26 15.12
N THR A 96 10.54 3.64 16.32
CA THR A 96 10.56 2.76 17.49
C THR A 96 9.26 1.97 17.52
N LEU A 97 9.37 0.64 17.45
CA LEU A 97 8.24 -0.28 17.52
C LEU A 97 8.13 -0.84 18.94
N TYR A 98 7.15 -0.35 19.71
CA TYR A 98 6.84 -0.89 21.03
C TYR A 98 6.20 -2.29 20.93
N PRO A 99 6.33 -3.13 21.98
CA PRO A 99 5.71 -4.45 22.04
C PRO A 99 4.24 -4.47 21.61
N GLY A 100 3.90 -5.38 20.68
CA GLY A 100 2.56 -5.55 20.12
C GLY A 100 2.03 -4.38 19.28
N LYS A 101 2.78 -3.27 19.13
CA LYS A 101 2.35 -2.10 18.36
C LYS A 101 2.67 -2.26 16.88
N ILE A 102 1.87 -1.56 16.08
CA ILE A 102 1.98 -1.50 14.63
C ILE A 102 2.31 -0.07 14.24
N GLU A 103 3.37 0.10 13.47
CA GLU A 103 3.67 1.33 12.75
C GLU A 103 3.47 1.12 11.26
N PHE A 104 3.35 2.22 10.52
CA PHE A 104 3.30 2.16 9.06
C PHE A 104 4.16 3.22 8.40
N ALA A 105 4.61 2.92 7.18
CA ALA A 105 5.21 3.88 6.26
C ALA A 105 4.32 3.98 5.02
N ARG A 106 4.19 5.19 4.47
CA ARG A 106 3.42 5.46 3.26
C ARG A 106 4.35 5.62 2.06
N PHE A 107 3.97 5.02 0.94
CA PHE A 107 4.53 5.30 -0.37
C PHE A 107 3.43 5.86 -1.26
N ARG A 108 3.69 7.02 -1.85
CA ARG A 108 2.85 7.64 -2.87
C ARG A 108 3.78 8.23 -3.92
N LEU A 109 3.50 7.96 -5.19
CA LEU A 109 4.13 8.68 -6.28
C LEU A 109 3.64 10.13 -6.29
N SER A 110 4.52 11.07 -6.63
CA SER A 110 4.09 12.44 -6.92
C SER A 110 3.19 12.45 -8.15
N ASP A 111 2.33 13.46 -8.25
CA ASP A 111 1.42 13.59 -9.38
C ASP A 111 2.21 13.72 -10.70
N ASP A 112 3.33 14.47 -10.71
CA ASP A 112 4.25 14.54 -11.85
C ASP A 112 4.83 13.17 -12.26
N ALA A 113 5.18 12.34 -11.28
CA ALA A 113 5.72 11.00 -11.56
C ALA A 113 4.64 10.10 -12.16
N ILE A 114 3.39 10.21 -11.69
CA ILE A 114 2.23 9.50 -12.24
C ILE A 114 1.97 9.94 -13.68
N ASP A 115 2.06 11.24 -13.96
CA ASP A 115 1.86 11.78 -15.31
C ASP A 115 2.93 11.33 -16.31
N SER A 116 4.14 11.07 -15.82
CA SER A 116 5.26 10.54 -16.63
C SER A 116 5.23 9.03 -16.86
N LEU A 117 4.32 8.27 -16.21
CA LEU A 117 4.24 6.83 -16.37
C LEU A 117 3.87 6.45 -17.82
N PRO A 118 4.34 5.28 -18.32
CA PRO A 118 3.87 4.74 -19.59
C PRO A 118 2.33 4.62 -19.62
N PRO A 119 1.69 4.75 -20.79
CA PRO A 119 0.23 4.64 -20.91
C PRO A 119 -0.35 3.37 -20.27
N ASP A 120 0.34 2.23 -20.41
CA ASP A 120 -0.06 0.93 -19.84
C ASP A 120 0.02 0.89 -18.31
N CYS A 121 0.73 1.84 -17.71
CA CYS A 121 0.95 1.97 -16.27
C CYS A 121 0.05 3.03 -15.63
N LYS A 122 -0.62 3.86 -16.44
CA LYS A 122 -1.61 4.82 -15.95
C LYS A 122 -2.87 4.05 -15.60
N THR A 123 -3.31 4.14 -14.34
CA THR A 123 -4.66 3.73 -13.97
C THR A 123 -5.61 4.61 -14.76
N LYS A 124 -6.32 4.03 -15.75
CA LYS A 124 -7.13 4.74 -16.76
C LYS A 124 -7.74 6.03 -16.22
N SER A 125 -7.11 7.15 -16.56
CA SER A 125 -7.61 8.49 -16.34
C SER A 125 -7.96 9.05 -17.72
N PHE A 126 -9.21 9.50 -17.86
CA PHE A 126 -9.84 10.05 -19.06
C PHE A 126 -10.25 9.07 -20.17
N GLU A 127 -11.18 8.14 -19.90
CA GLU A 127 -12.09 7.65 -20.95
C GLU A 127 -13.26 8.65 -21.10
N ASN A 128 -13.51 9.10 -22.33
CA ASN A 128 -14.57 10.04 -22.70
C ASN A 128 -15.93 9.58 -22.13
N PHE A 129 -16.79 10.53 -21.78
CA PHE A 129 -18.15 10.32 -21.24
C PHE A 129 -18.97 9.23 -21.96
N LEU A 130 -18.70 8.99 -23.25
CA LEU A 130 -19.37 7.97 -24.07
C LEU A 130 -18.92 6.52 -23.78
N GLU A 131 -17.69 6.27 -23.33
CA GLU A 131 -17.24 4.91 -22.95
C GLU A 131 -17.77 4.47 -21.58
N ARG A 132 -18.08 5.43 -20.69
CA ARG A 132 -18.69 5.18 -19.37
C ARG A 132 -20.05 4.48 -19.44
N ILE A 133 -20.78 4.61 -20.55
CA ILE A 133 -22.11 4.02 -20.73
C ILE A 133 -22.01 2.52 -21.05
N PHE A 134 -20.90 2.06 -21.65
CA PHE A 134 -20.77 0.68 -22.13
C PHE A 134 -19.92 -0.25 -21.23
N ARG A 135 -19.19 0.27 -20.24
CA ARG A 135 -18.39 -0.57 -19.32
C ARG A 135 -18.84 -0.46 -17.88
N LYS A 136 -19.89 -1.21 -17.56
CA LYS A 136 -20.31 -1.51 -16.17
C LYS A 136 -19.57 -2.73 -15.60
N VAL A 137 -18.26 -2.83 -15.85
CA VAL A 137 -17.41 -3.92 -15.34
C VAL A 137 -16.32 -3.30 -14.49
N HIS A 138 -16.20 -3.78 -13.25
CA HIS A 138 -15.17 -3.43 -12.28
C HIS A 138 -13.79 -3.29 -12.95
N SER A 139 -13.29 -2.07 -13.14
CA SER A 139 -11.91 -1.87 -13.56
C SER A 139 -11.01 -1.98 -12.32
N GLN A 140 -10.71 -3.22 -11.91
CA GLN A 140 -9.46 -3.45 -11.19
C GLN A 140 -8.33 -3.08 -12.14
N SER A 141 -7.31 -2.36 -11.66
CA SER A 141 -6.11 -2.19 -12.48
C SER A 141 -5.39 -3.52 -12.45
N ASP A 142 -4.90 -3.99 -13.58
CA ASP A 142 -4.11 -5.22 -13.61
C ASP A 142 -2.64 -4.96 -13.20
N LEU A 143 -2.42 -4.04 -12.25
CA LEU A 143 -1.09 -3.77 -11.70
C LEU A 143 -0.73 -4.79 -10.61
N LYS A 144 0.54 -5.21 -10.60
CA LYS A 144 1.15 -6.05 -9.57
C LYS A 144 2.19 -5.25 -8.81
N LEU A 145 2.02 -5.18 -7.49
CA LEU A 145 3.04 -4.69 -6.58
C LEU A 145 3.96 -5.84 -6.17
N VAL A 146 5.26 -5.58 -6.18
CA VAL A 146 6.27 -6.39 -5.49
C VAL A 146 7.15 -5.45 -4.65
N LEU A 147 7.11 -5.63 -3.33
CA LEU A 147 8.07 -5.03 -2.41
C LEU A 147 9.19 -6.03 -2.15
N ILE A 148 10.39 -5.69 -2.58
CA ILE A 148 11.62 -6.42 -2.27
C ILE A 148 12.20 -5.87 -0.98
N ILE A 149 12.45 -6.75 -0.02
CA ILE A 149 13.00 -6.44 1.28
C ILE A 149 14.34 -7.15 1.36
N SER A 150 15.43 -6.39 1.39
CA SER A 150 16.79 -6.93 1.52
C SER A 150 17.31 -6.65 2.92
N HIS A 151 17.86 -7.67 3.55
CA HIS A 151 18.50 -7.62 4.86
C HIS A 151 19.72 -8.56 4.86
N LYS A 152 20.49 -8.58 5.97
CA LYS A 152 21.70 -9.40 6.12
C LYS A 152 21.50 -10.89 5.82
N GLU A 153 20.29 -11.40 6.06
CA GLU A 153 19.91 -12.80 5.86
C GLU A 153 19.46 -13.13 4.43
N GLY A 154 19.43 -12.13 3.53
CA GLY A 154 19.03 -12.27 2.13
C GLY A 154 17.83 -11.41 1.75
N GLN A 155 17.14 -11.80 0.67
CA GLN A 155 16.01 -11.07 0.12
C GLN A 155 14.68 -11.79 0.39
N LYS A 156 13.64 -11.01 0.70
CA LYS A 156 12.26 -11.46 0.84
C LYS A 156 11.34 -10.58 0.00
N PHE A 157 10.16 -11.10 -0.30
CA PHE A 157 9.21 -10.47 -1.22
C PHE A 157 7.83 -10.40 -0.57
N LEU A 158 7.18 -9.23 -0.69
CA LEU A 158 5.76 -9.05 -0.43
C LEU A 158 5.09 -8.63 -1.72
N SER A 159 4.00 -9.29 -2.09
CA SER A 159 3.30 -9.00 -3.34
C SER A 159 1.81 -8.76 -3.16
N ILE A 160 1.27 -7.88 -3.98
CA ILE A 160 -0.18 -7.65 -4.12
C ILE A 160 -0.50 -7.74 -5.61
N GLU A 161 -1.50 -8.53 -5.95
CA GLU A 161 -1.98 -8.72 -7.32
C GLU A 161 -3.34 -8.04 -7.49
N ASN A 162 -3.72 -7.79 -8.75
CA ASN A 162 -5.03 -7.22 -9.15
C ASN A 162 -5.36 -5.93 -8.39
N LEU A 163 -4.45 -4.95 -8.42
CA LEU A 163 -4.56 -3.70 -7.66
C LEU A 163 -5.77 -2.86 -8.02
#